data_AF-A0A330MIR8-F1
#
_entry.id   AF-A0A330MIR8-F1
#
_cell.length_a   1.000
_cell.length_b   1.000
_cell.length_c   1.000
_cell.angle_alpha   90.00
_cell.angle_beta   90.00
_cell.angle_gamma   90.00
#
_symmetry.space_group_name_H-M   'P 1'
#
loop_
_entity.id
_entity.type
_entity.pdbx_description
1 polymer ?
#
loop_
_entity_poly.entity_id
_entity_poly.type
_entity_poly.pdbx_seq_one_letter_code
_entity_poly.pdbx_strand_id
1 'polypeptide(L)'
;MQAEACFEAYLKQSNNFELLTANLQIQGTKETLGELDYIVRNLKTEKIVHIELACKFYLYDEKAGTLEEQKWIGPNRKDSLFDKLEKVKLKQFPLLQAPETIQKLEELGISKPSSQELCLKAFLFLPNKMAAAIFPKPFQDCIVGHYIKPNDLEEDKTALYAIPNKKEWLLPIEIVANWYTFSEIKQLIDAQLKINKSPLIYKKTPHIMERFFIIWW
;
A
#
# COMPACT_ATOMS: atom_id res chain seq x y z
N MET A 1 -8.85 -5.63 -2.21
CA MET A 1 -9.46 -6.83 -1.60
C MET A 1 -8.96 -7.11 -0.18
N GLN A 2 -7.68 -7.41 0.10
CA GLN A 2 -7.29 -7.70 1.50
C GLN A 2 -7.25 -6.46 2.40
N ALA A 3 -6.61 -5.36 1.97
CA ALA A 3 -6.57 -4.12 2.75
C ALA A 3 -7.97 -3.54 3.01
N GLU A 4 -8.81 -3.49 1.97
CA GLU A 4 -10.22 -3.09 2.07
C GLU A 4 -11.00 -4.00 3.04
N ALA A 5 -10.87 -5.32 2.92
CA ALA A 5 -11.56 -6.25 3.83
C ALA A 5 -11.13 -6.04 5.29
N CYS A 6 -9.83 -5.84 5.55
CA CYS A 6 -9.34 -5.54 6.89
C CYS A 6 -9.85 -4.20 7.41
N PHE A 7 -9.83 -3.15 6.58
CA PHE A 7 -10.25 -1.81 7.00
C PHE A 7 -11.76 -1.72 7.19
N GLU A 8 -12.56 -2.34 6.32
CA GLU A 8 -14.01 -2.43 6.48
C GLU A 8 -14.38 -3.22 7.73
N ALA A 9 -13.70 -4.35 7.99
CA ALA A 9 -13.90 -5.11 9.22
C ALA A 9 -13.54 -4.30 10.48
N TYR A 10 -12.50 -3.45 10.40
CA TYR A 10 -12.15 -2.51 11.45
C TYR A 10 -13.24 -1.45 11.64
N LEU A 11 -13.73 -0.81 10.56
CA LEU A 11 -14.78 0.20 10.62
C LEU A 11 -16.07 -0.37 11.22
N LYS A 12 -16.48 -1.58 10.82
CA LYS A 12 -17.67 -2.27 11.36
C LYS A 12 -17.59 -2.60 12.85
N GLN A 13 -16.38 -2.75 13.39
CA GLN A 13 -16.15 -3.03 14.81
C GLN A 13 -15.72 -1.78 15.61
N SER A 14 -15.63 -0.62 14.96
CA SER A 14 -15.12 0.59 15.58
C SER A 14 -16.17 1.21 16.50
N ASN A 15 -15.76 1.54 17.73
CA ASN A 15 -16.57 2.38 18.63
C ASN A 15 -16.46 3.88 18.31
N ASN A 16 -15.63 4.25 17.33
CA ASN A 16 -15.42 5.65 16.95
C ASN A 16 -16.15 6.03 15.65
N PHE A 17 -16.52 5.04 14.83
CA PHE A 17 -17.07 5.27 13.50
C PHE A 17 -18.22 4.30 13.23
N GLU A 18 -19.30 4.80 12.64
CA GLU A 18 -20.35 4.01 12.01
C GLU A 18 -20.11 4.01 10.50
N LEU A 19 -20.05 2.81 9.90
CA LEU A 19 -19.94 2.67 8.44
C LEU A 19 -21.30 2.92 7.79
N LEU A 20 -21.41 3.95 6.95
CA LEU A 20 -22.65 4.28 6.23
C LEU A 20 -22.70 3.60 4.86
N THR A 21 -21.59 3.62 4.12
CA THR A 21 -21.45 2.88 2.86
C THR A 21 -19.98 2.63 2.53
N ALA A 22 -19.72 1.61 1.71
CA ALA A 22 -18.39 1.21 1.24
C ALA A 22 -18.42 0.94 -0.26
N ASN A 23 -17.31 1.23 -0.96
CA ASN A 23 -17.11 1.03 -2.39
C ASN A 23 -18.27 1.62 -3.23
N LEU A 24 -18.63 2.88 -2.95
CA LEU A 24 -19.75 3.55 -3.59
C LEU A 24 -19.37 3.96 -5.02
N GLN A 25 -19.80 3.17 -6.00
CA GLN A 25 -19.58 3.47 -7.41
C GLN A 25 -20.42 4.66 -7.88
N ILE A 26 -19.76 5.62 -8.53
CA ILE A 26 -20.38 6.81 -9.11
C ILE A 26 -20.46 6.62 -10.62
N GLN A 27 -21.66 6.41 -11.12
CA GLN A 27 -21.93 6.18 -12.53
C GLN A 27 -22.34 7.50 -13.20
N GLY A 28 -21.62 7.87 -14.26
CA GLY A 28 -22.04 8.91 -15.19
C GLY A 28 -22.99 8.34 -16.24
N THR A 29 -23.43 9.21 -17.15
CA THR A 29 -24.38 8.82 -18.21
C THR A 29 -23.85 7.75 -19.18
N LYS A 30 -22.53 7.68 -19.38
CA LYS A 30 -21.88 6.79 -20.35
C LYS A 30 -20.82 5.87 -19.74
N GLU A 31 -20.24 6.25 -18.62
CA GLU A 31 -19.13 5.54 -18.00
C GLU A 31 -19.11 5.77 -16.48
N THR A 32 -18.40 4.91 -15.76
CA THR A 32 -18.13 5.09 -14.33
C THR A 32 -17.16 6.24 -14.13
N LEU A 33 -17.57 7.27 -13.38
CA LEU A 33 -16.74 8.44 -13.07
C LEU A 33 -15.68 8.10 -12.01
N GLY A 34 -16.01 7.20 -11.11
CA GLY A 34 -15.10 6.71 -10.07
C GLY A 34 -15.84 5.97 -8.96
N GLU A 35 -15.19 5.85 -7.82
CA GLU A 35 -15.69 5.17 -6.63
C GLU A 35 -15.23 5.95 -5.40
N LEU A 36 -16.09 6.03 -4.38
CA LEU A 36 -15.72 6.49 -3.04
C LEU A 36 -15.51 5.26 -2.15
N ASP A 37 -14.33 5.11 -1.56
CA ASP A 37 -13.98 3.89 -0.83
C ASP A 37 -14.86 3.69 0.41
N TYR A 38 -14.96 4.71 1.28
CA TYR A 38 -15.78 4.62 2.50
C TYR A 38 -16.42 5.94 2.87
N ILE A 39 -17.68 5.88 3.31
CA ILE A 39 -18.35 7.00 3.97
C ILE A 39 -18.76 6.55 5.36
N VAL A 40 -18.32 7.31 6.36
CA VAL A 40 -18.51 6.97 7.77
C VAL A 40 -19.09 8.15 8.54
N ARG A 41 -19.82 7.87 9.61
CA ARG A 41 -20.16 8.85 10.64
C ARG A 41 -19.17 8.73 11.78
N ASN A 42 -18.49 9.81 12.13
CA ASN A 42 -17.67 9.88 13.32
C ASN A 42 -18.56 10.04 14.56
N LEU A 43 -18.64 9.02 15.41
CA LEU A 43 -19.56 8.94 16.55
C LEU A 43 -19.22 9.92 17.69
N LYS A 44 -18.05 10.56 17.67
CA LYS A 44 -17.68 11.59 18.65
C LYS A 44 -18.11 12.98 18.22
N THR A 45 -18.17 13.23 16.92
CA THR A 45 -18.42 14.57 16.36
C THR A 45 -19.72 14.65 15.57
N GLU A 46 -20.38 13.52 15.34
CA GLU A 46 -21.54 13.34 14.44
C GLU A 46 -21.30 13.76 12.99
N LYS A 47 -20.04 14.03 12.61
CA LYS A 47 -19.68 14.42 11.25
C LYS A 47 -19.62 13.22 10.32
N ILE A 48 -20.14 13.39 9.12
CA ILE A 48 -19.94 12.44 8.02
C ILE A 48 -18.60 12.75 7.34
N VAL A 49 -17.80 11.72 7.14
CA VAL A 49 -16.43 11.77 6.61
C VAL A 49 -16.34 10.82 5.42
N HIS A 50 -15.76 11.31 4.32
CA HIS A 50 -15.33 10.46 3.20
C HIS A 50 -13.88 10.02 3.44
N ILE A 51 -13.62 8.72 3.43
CA ILE A 51 -12.28 8.16 3.63
C ILE A 51 -11.86 7.45 2.34
N GLU A 52 -10.75 7.90 1.77
CA GLU A 52 -10.01 7.19 0.73
C GLU A 52 -8.98 6.27 1.39
N LEU A 53 -8.99 4.99 1.04
CA LEU A 53 -8.06 3.99 1.55
C LEU A 53 -6.93 3.75 0.55
N ALA A 54 -5.71 3.63 1.05
CA ALA A 54 -4.60 3.16 0.23
C ALA A 54 -3.62 2.33 1.03
N CYS A 55 -3.24 1.19 0.46
CA CYS A 55 -2.15 0.35 0.96
C CYS A 55 -1.07 0.27 -0.11
N LYS A 56 0.12 0.79 0.19
CA LYS A 56 1.19 0.99 -0.79
C LYS A 56 2.54 0.51 -0.28
N PHE A 57 3.36 0.03 -1.21
CA PHE A 57 4.73 -0.41 -0.98
C PHE A 57 5.62 0.50 -1.80
N TYR A 58 6.57 1.17 -1.17
CA TYR A 58 7.46 2.12 -1.83
C TYR A 58 8.92 1.85 -1.48
N LEU A 59 9.79 1.95 -2.48
CA LEU A 59 11.24 1.91 -2.38
C LEU A 59 11.76 3.34 -2.47
N TYR A 60 12.70 3.72 -1.60
CA TYR A 60 13.34 5.03 -1.67
C TYR A 60 14.44 5.05 -2.74
N ASP A 61 14.30 5.87 -3.78
CA ASP A 61 15.32 6.15 -4.78
C ASP A 61 15.54 7.67 -4.87
N GLU A 62 16.68 8.13 -4.34
CA GLU A 62 17.07 9.54 -4.34
C GLU A 62 17.12 10.15 -5.74
N LYS A 63 17.33 9.34 -6.78
CA LYS A 63 17.44 9.79 -8.17
C LYS A 63 16.11 9.82 -8.92
N ALA A 64 15.02 9.37 -8.30
CA ALA A 64 13.73 9.24 -9.00
C ALA A 64 13.02 10.59 -9.24
N GLY A 65 13.36 11.64 -8.51
CA GLY A 65 12.76 12.96 -8.70
C GLY A 65 13.33 14.03 -7.79
N THR A 66 12.85 15.26 -7.97
CA THR A 66 13.29 16.42 -7.18
C THR A 66 12.47 16.59 -5.90
N LEU A 67 11.19 16.22 -5.93
CA LEU A 67 10.32 16.25 -4.77
C LEU A 67 10.50 14.99 -3.92
N GLU A 68 10.32 15.11 -2.61
CA GLU A 68 10.52 13.99 -1.69
C GLU A 68 9.55 12.84 -1.97
N GLU A 69 8.30 13.14 -2.33
CA GLU A 69 7.27 12.17 -2.66
C GLU A 69 7.54 11.42 -3.98
N GLN A 70 8.33 12.00 -4.88
CA GLN A 70 8.74 11.35 -6.13
C GLN A 70 9.84 10.30 -5.89
N LYS A 71 10.61 10.44 -4.81
CA LYS A 71 11.67 9.50 -4.43
C LYS A 71 11.11 8.18 -3.88
N TRP A 72 9.85 8.15 -3.47
CA TRP A 72 9.17 6.95 -3.00
C TRP A 72 8.43 6.27 -4.14
N ILE A 73 9.09 5.32 -4.79
CA ILE A 73 8.59 4.65 -6.01
C ILE A 73 8.11 3.23 -5.75
N GLY A 74 7.09 2.78 -6.46
CA GLY A 74 6.65 1.39 -6.39
C GLY A 74 7.77 0.45 -6.81
N PRO A 75 7.78 -0.82 -6.35
CA PRO A 75 8.90 -1.74 -6.58
C PRO A 75 9.28 -1.95 -8.05
N ASN A 76 8.31 -1.75 -8.95
CA ASN A 76 8.46 -1.89 -10.40
C ASN A 76 8.46 -0.55 -11.16
N ARG A 77 8.64 0.58 -10.46
CA ARG A 77 8.64 1.94 -11.04
C ARG A 77 7.38 2.31 -11.85
N LYS A 78 6.21 1.76 -11.48
CA LYS A 78 4.93 2.01 -12.17
C LYS A 78 4.07 3.07 -11.49
N ASP A 79 4.40 3.43 -10.26
CA ASP A 79 3.74 4.45 -9.46
C ASP A 79 4.72 5.04 -8.45
N SER A 80 4.36 6.16 -7.86
CA SER A 80 5.08 6.81 -6.76
C SER A 80 4.11 7.27 -5.66
N LEU A 81 4.66 7.71 -4.53
CA LEU A 81 3.85 8.40 -3.51
C LEU A 81 3.25 9.68 -4.09
N PHE A 82 4.04 10.43 -4.87
CA PHE A 82 3.56 11.62 -5.58
C PHE A 82 2.35 11.32 -6.46
N ASP A 83 2.40 10.28 -7.31
CA ASP A 83 1.28 9.90 -8.18
C ASP A 83 0.02 9.56 -7.38
N LYS A 84 0.17 8.89 -6.22
CA LYS A 84 -0.98 8.58 -5.36
C LYS A 84 -1.57 9.85 -4.76
N LEU A 85 -0.74 10.76 -4.24
CA LEU A 85 -1.22 12.00 -3.63
C LEU A 85 -1.90 12.92 -4.66
N GLU A 86 -1.33 13.07 -5.85
CA GLU A 86 -1.93 13.84 -6.93
C GLU A 86 -3.24 13.20 -7.42
N LYS A 87 -3.30 11.87 -7.54
CA LYS A 87 -4.56 11.19 -7.89
C LYS A 87 -5.65 11.44 -6.85
N VAL A 88 -5.32 11.37 -5.55
CA VAL A 88 -6.28 11.66 -4.47
C VAL A 88 -6.77 13.11 -4.60
N LYS A 89 -5.85 14.06 -4.69
CA LYS A 89 -6.13 15.49 -4.71
C LYS A 89 -6.91 15.93 -5.95
N LEU A 90 -6.56 15.43 -7.12
CA LEU A 90 -7.09 15.91 -8.40
C LEU A 90 -8.27 15.09 -8.93
N LYS A 91 -8.47 13.85 -8.43
CA LYS A 91 -9.55 12.98 -8.92
C LYS A 91 -10.46 12.48 -7.81
N GLN A 92 -9.92 11.81 -6.79
CA GLN A 92 -10.74 11.10 -5.80
C GLN A 92 -11.49 12.07 -4.87
N PHE A 93 -10.81 13.08 -4.32
CA PHE A 93 -11.46 14.07 -3.46
C PHE A 93 -12.43 15.00 -4.21
N PRO A 94 -12.15 15.44 -5.45
CA PRO A 94 -13.13 16.19 -6.22
C PRO A 94 -14.39 15.40 -6.58
N LEU A 95 -14.32 14.05 -6.66
CA LEU A 95 -15.49 13.21 -6.99
C LEU A 95 -16.64 13.39 -6.00
N LEU A 96 -16.34 13.73 -4.74
CA LEU A 96 -17.36 14.03 -3.73
C LEU A 96 -18.27 15.21 -4.11
N GLN A 97 -17.79 16.11 -4.98
CA GLN A 97 -18.51 17.30 -5.41
C GLN A 97 -19.32 17.08 -6.71
N ALA A 98 -19.18 15.92 -7.36
CA ALA A 98 -19.90 15.63 -8.60
C ALA A 98 -21.43 15.56 -8.34
N PRO A 99 -22.27 16.09 -9.25
CA PRO A 99 -23.73 16.01 -9.14
C PRO A 99 -24.23 14.56 -8.98
N GLU A 100 -23.64 13.62 -9.71
CA GLU A 100 -23.95 12.20 -9.66
C GLU A 100 -23.68 11.62 -8.26
N THR A 101 -22.60 12.05 -7.61
CA THR A 101 -22.28 11.66 -6.23
C THR A 101 -23.30 12.21 -5.25
N ILE A 102 -23.67 13.49 -5.37
CA ILE A 102 -24.65 14.12 -4.48
C ILE A 102 -26.00 13.40 -4.58
N GLN A 103 -26.49 13.19 -5.81
CA GLN A 103 -27.73 12.44 -6.06
C GLN A 103 -27.63 11.02 -5.45
N LYS A 104 -26.49 10.34 -5.63
CA LYS A 104 -26.32 8.99 -5.10
C LYS A 104 -26.38 8.92 -3.58
N LEU A 105 -25.84 9.92 -2.90
CA LEU A 105 -25.91 10.03 -1.44
C LEU A 105 -27.34 10.32 -0.96
N GLU A 106 -28.06 11.19 -1.66
CA GLU A 106 -29.47 11.49 -1.37
C GLU A 106 -30.37 10.24 -1.53
N GLU A 107 -30.18 9.46 -2.59
CA GLU A 107 -30.87 8.17 -2.79
C GLU A 107 -30.65 7.18 -1.64
N LEU A 108 -29.47 7.22 -1.04
CA LEU A 108 -29.10 6.38 0.11
C LEU A 108 -29.52 6.99 1.46
N GLY A 109 -30.10 8.19 1.47
CA GLY A 109 -30.42 8.92 2.70
C GLY A 109 -29.20 9.37 3.51
N ILE A 110 -28.03 9.48 2.86
CA ILE A 110 -26.77 9.88 3.49
C ILE A 110 -26.52 11.36 3.20
N SER A 111 -26.35 12.18 4.25
CA SER A 111 -25.95 13.57 4.04
C SER A 111 -24.53 13.67 3.47
N LYS A 112 -24.27 14.68 2.66
CA LYS A 112 -22.96 14.89 2.05
C LYS A 112 -21.85 14.96 3.12
N PRO A 113 -20.75 14.20 2.97
CA PRO A 113 -19.59 14.29 3.85
C PRO A 113 -19.06 15.73 4.00
N SER A 114 -18.75 16.09 5.24
CA SER A 114 -18.26 17.42 5.64
C SER A 114 -16.74 17.55 5.57
N SER A 115 -16.04 16.41 5.54
CA SER A 115 -14.59 16.33 5.41
C SER A 115 -14.19 15.11 4.56
N GLN A 116 -12.96 15.15 4.08
CA GLN A 116 -12.35 14.07 3.31
C GLN A 116 -10.98 13.73 3.93
N GLU A 117 -10.70 12.46 4.07
CA GLU A 117 -9.49 11.95 4.71
C GLU A 117 -8.85 10.87 3.85
N LEU A 118 -7.51 10.83 3.85
CA LEU A 118 -6.74 9.77 3.22
C LEU A 118 -6.17 8.86 4.31
N CYS A 119 -6.61 7.61 4.34
CA CYS A 119 -6.01 6.55 5.14
C CYS A 119 -4.92 5.84 4.31
N LEU A 120 -3.69 6.37 4.34
CA LEU A 120 -2.55 5.78 3.64
C LEU A 120 -1.71 4.90 4.57
N LYS A 121 -1.78 3.58 4.38
CA LYS A 121 -0.84 2.63 4.96
C LYS A 121 0.31 2.37 3.99
N ALA A 122 1.47 2.97 4.27
CA ALA A 122 2.69 2.77 3.50
C ALA A 122 3.62 1.74 4.16
N PHE A 123 4.23 0.88 3.33
CA PHE A 123 5.32 -0.02 3.69
C PHE A 123 6.55 0.46 2.92
N LEU A 124 7.50 1.05 3.65
CA LEU A 124 8.66 1.72 3.07
C LEU A 124 9.90 0.83 3.16
N PHE A 125 10.70 0.87 2.10
CA PHE A 125 11.92 0.11 1.97
C PHE A 125 13.06 1.02 1.52
N LEU A 126 14.18 0.93 2.21
CA LEU A 126 15.36 1.74 1.92
C LEU A 126 16.38 0.96 1.08
N PRO A 127 17.30 1.64 0.36
CA PRO A 127 18.51 1.00 -0.12
C PRO A 127 19.21 0.26 1.03
N ASN A 128 19.75 -0.93 0.77
CA ASN A 128 20.49 -1.66 1.78
C ASN A 128 21.61 -0.79 2.39
N LYS A 129 21.77 -0.87 3.71
CA LYS A 129 22.70 -0.07 4.54
C LYS A 129 22.37 1.43 4.69
N MET A 130 21.26 1.93 4.13
CA MET A 130 20.81 3.29 4.42
C MET A 130 20.17 3.37 5.81
N ALA A 131 20.54 4.37 6.61
CA ALA A 131 20.02 4.56 7.96
C ALA A 131 18.63 5.20 7.93
N ALA A 132 17.65 4.59 8.59
CA ALA A 132 16.29 5.14 8.74
C ALA A 132 16.25 6.51 9.45
N ALA A 133 17.24 6.79 10.32
CA ALA A 133 17.29 8.00 11.13
C ALA A 133 17.37 9.31 10.32
N ILE A 134 17.70 9.25 9.03
CA ILE A 134 17.72 10.43 8.15
C ILE A 134 16.32 10.94 7.80
N PHE A 135 15.29 10.09 7.92
CA PHE A 135 13.91 10.45 7.57
C PHE A 135 13.14 11.01 8.77
N PRO A 136 12.09 11.82 8.56
CA PRO A 136 11.20 12.24 9.63
C PRO A 136 10.53 11.04 10.32
N LYS A 137 10.19 11.19 11.60
CA LYS A 137 9.58 10.12 12.42
C LYS A 137 8.39 9.40 11.76
N PRO A 138 7.41 10.08 11.10
CA PRO A 138 6.31 9.40 10.43
C PRO A 138 6.73 8.43 9.31
N PHE A 139 7.81 8.74 8.59
CA PHE A 139 8.37 7.85 7.57
C PHE A 139 9.13 6.70 8.23
N GLN A 140 9.90 6.98 9.29
CA GLN A 140 10.62 5.95 10.05
C GLN A 140 9.68 4.83 10.52
N ASP A 141 8.51 5.20 11.05
CA ASP A 141 7.52 4.25 11.56
C ASP A 141 6.88 3.39 10.45
N CYS A 142 7.06 3.78 9.19
CA CYS A 142 6.61 3.03 8.02
C CYS A 142 7.73 2.21 7.35
N ILE A 143 8.99 2.35 7.77
CA ILE A 143 10.12 1.56 7.23
C ILE A 143 10.04 0.14 7.79
N VAL A 144 9.92 -0.84 6.89
CA VAL A 144 9.72 -2.25 7.25
C VAL A 144 10.77 -3.19 6.66
N GLY A 145 11.69 -2.67 5.87
CA GLY A 145 12.70 -3.47 5.19
C GLY A 145 13.62 -2.64 4.32
N HIS A 146 14.35 -3.34 3.46
CA HIS A 146 15.28 -2.72 2.52
C HIS A 146 15.13 -3.33 1.12
N TYR A 147 15.94 -2.89 0.18
CA TYR A 147 16.06 -3.54 -1.13
C TYR A 147 17.51 -3.63 -1.57
N ILE A 148 17.79 -4.63 -2.41
CA ILE A 148 19.11 -4.92 -2.96
C ILE A 148 19.03 -5.23 -4.46
N LYS A 149 20.18 -5.14 -5.14
CA LYS A 149 20.31 -5.64 -6.51
C LYS A 149 20.53 -7.16 -6.50
N PRO A 150 20.29 -7.86 -7.63
CA PRO A 150 20.43 -9.31 -7.70
C PRO A 150 21.85 -9.78 -7.37
N ASN A 151 22.87 -8.99 -7.74
CA ASN A 151 24.28 -9.31 -7.48
C ASN A 151 24.68 -9.15 -6.02
N ASP A 152 23.90 -8.44 -5.21
CA ASP A 152 24.17 -8.24 -3.79
C ASP A 152 23.52 -9.34 -2.93
N LEU A 153 22.78 -10.27 -3.55
CA LEU A 153 22.16 -11.40 -2.86
C LEU A 153 23.21 -12.50 -2.64
N GLU A 154 23.75 -12.55 -1.43
CA GLU A 154 24.75 -13.54 -1.00
C GLU A 154 24.11 -14.81 -0.43
N GLU A 155 24.79 -15.95 -0.62
CA GLU A 155 24.36 -17.24 -0.08
C GLU A 155 24.53 -17.28 1.44
N ASP A 156 23.43 -17.54 2.14
CA ASP A 156 23.42 -17.82 3.57
C ASP A 156 22.88 -19.24 3.77
N LYS A 157 23.79 -20.17 4.08
CA LYS A 157 23.46 -21.60 4.24
C LYS A 157 22.55 -21.88 5.45
N THR A 158 22.44 -20.92 6.37
CA THR A 158 21.56 -21.04 7.54
C THR A 158 20.17 -20.46 7.29
N ALA A 159 20.00 -19.78 6.15
CA ALA A 159 18.77 -19.09 5.82
C ALA A 159 17.81 -19.95 5.01
N LEU A 160 16.53 -19.71 5.27
CA LEU A 160 15.44 -20.09 4.38
C LEU A 160 14.78 -18.83 3.85
N TYR A 161 14.31 -18.92 2.61
CA TYR A 161 13.74 -17.79 1.89
C TYR A 161 12.32 -18.09 1.43
N ALA A 162 11.50 -17.06 1.26
CA ALA A 162 10.18 -17.19 0.67
C ALA A 162 9.87 -16.01 -0.25
N ILE A 163 9.06 -16.27 -1.26
CA ILE A 163 8.61 -15.28 -2.25
C ILE A 163 7.08 -15.17 -2.22
N PRO A 164 6.50 -14.38 -1.29
CA PRO A 164 5.06 -14.21 -1.22
C PRO A 164 4.51 -13.59 -2.51
N ASN A 165 3.36 -14.09 -2.96
CA ASN A 165 2.62 -13.41 -4.02
C ASN A 165 2.07 -12.08 -3.51
N LYS A 166 1.67 -11.17 -4.41
CA LYS A 166 1.24 -9.82 -4.04
C LYS A 166 0.07 -9.78 -3.05
N LYS A 167 -0.83 -10.78 -3.07
CA LYS A 167 -1.96 -10.86 -2.14
C LYS A 167 -1.53 -11.29 -0.73
N GLU A 168 -0.32 -11.82 -0.58
CA GLU A 168 0.22 -12.30 0.69
C GLU A 168 1.11 -11.26 1.38
N TRP A 169 1.40 -10.12 0.74
CA TRP A 169 2.34 -9.14 1.29
C TRP A 169 1.92 -8.50 2.62
N LEU A 170 0.63 -8.53 2.94
CA LEU A 170 0.08 -8.04 4.21
C LEU A 170 -0.06 -9.16 5.26
N LEU A 171 0.19 -10.40 4.88
CA LEU A 171 0.09 -11.52 5.79
C LEU A 171 1.27 -11.53 6.77
N PRO A 172 1.04 -12.02 8.01
CA PRO A 172 2.12 -12.35 8.91
C PRO A 172 3.09 -13.33 8.22
N ILE A 173 4.38 -13.12 8.41
CA ILE A 173 5.42 -13.96 7.81
C ILE A 173 5.40 -15.39 8.37
N GLU A 174 4.82 -15.58 9.55
CA GLU A 174 4.63 -16.85 10.24
C GLU A 174 3.68 -17.77 9.48
N ILE A 175 2.77 -17.22 8.66
CA ILE A 175 1.82 -18.02 7.89
C ILE A 175 2.31 -18.34 6.47
N VAL A 176 3.55 -17.97 6.15
CA VAL A 176 4.17 -18.28 4.86
C VAL A 176 4.47 -19.77 4.80
N ALA A 177 3.76 -20.46 3.89
CA ALA A 177 3.80 -21.92 3.79
C ALA A 177 5.10 -22.44 3.16
N ASN A 178 5.58 -21.79 2.10
CA ASN A 178 6.68 -22.31 1.29
C ASN A 178 7.98 -21.56 1.59
N TRP A 179 8.97 -22.33 2.04
CA TRP A 179 10.32 -21.87 2.31
C TRP A 179 11.31 -22.65 1.45
N TYR A 180 12.30 -21.94 0.93
CA TYR A 180 13.23 -22.41 -0.08
C TYR A 180 14.67 -22.22 0.41
N THR A 181 15.55 -23.12 0.00
CA THR A 181 16.99 -22.93 0.08
C THR A 181 17.46 -21.81 -0.84
N PHE A 182 18.71 -21.36 -0.67
CA PHE A 182 19.29 -20.33 -1.53
C PHE A 182 19.26 -20.71 -3.02
N SER A 183 19.60 -21.95 -3.35
CA SER A 183 19.62 -22.42 -4.75
C SER A 183 18.22 -22.39 -5.38
N GLU A 184 17.19 -22.79 -4.62
CA GLU A 184 15.81 -22.82 -5.10
C GLU A 184 15.24 -21.40 -5.27
N ILE A 185 15.40 -20.53 -4.26
CA ILE A 185 14.85 -19.16 -4.32
C ILE A 185 15.51 -18.35 -5.43
N LYS A 186 16.80 -18.56 -5.69
CA LYS A 186 17.53 -17.84 -6.74
C LYS A 186 16.91 -18.08 -8.12
N GLN A 187 16.53 -19.32 -8.44
CA GLN A 187 15.84 -19.65 -9.69
C GLN A 187 14.48 -18.93 -9.80
N LEU A 188 13.74 -18.84 -8.69
CA LEU A 188 12.44 -18.14 -8.64
C LEU A 188 12.60 -16.62 -8.78
N ILE A 189 13.62 -16.04 -8.14
CA ILE A 189 13.97 -14.62 -8.27
C ILE A 189 14.33 -14.32 -9.72
N ASP A 190 15.22 -15.08 -10.34
CA ASP A 190 15.66 -14.88 -11.71
C ASP A 190 14.48 -14.94 -12.70
N ALA A 191 13.51 -15.82 -12.46
CA ALA A 191 12.30 -15.90 -13.27
C ALA A 191 11.43 -14.62 -13.17
N GLN A 192 11.33 -14.00 -11.99
CA GLN A 192 10.59 -12.73 -11.83
C GLN A 192 11.35 -11.55 -12.44
N LEU A 193 12.67 -11.50 -12.27
CA LEU A 193 13.49 -10.42 -12.80
C LEU A 193 13.47 -10.38 -14.34
N LYS A 194 13.47 -11.56 -15.00
CA LYS A 194 13.32 -11.67 -16.47
C LYS A 194 12.05 -11.03 -17.03
N ILE A 195 11.00 -10.88 -16.21
CA ILE A 195 9.74 -10.24 -16.59
C ILE A 195 9.57 -8.86 -15.94
N ASN A 196 10.68 -8.21 -15.55
CA ASN A 196 10.72 -6.89 -14.92
C ASN A 196 9.79 -6.79 -13.70
N LYS A 197 9.81 -7.83 -12.87
CA LYS A 197 9.15 -7.84 -11.57
C LYS A 197 10.20 -7.90 -10.46
N SER A 198 10.16 -6.93 -9.56
CA SER A 198 10.92 -6.87 -8.33
C SER A 198 10.17 -7.66 -7.25
N PRO A 199 10.57 -8.90 -6.92
CA PRO A 199 9.87 -9.68 -5.90
C PRO A 199 10.16 -9.19 -4.49
N LEU A 200 9.15 -9.26 -3.62
CA LEU A 200 9.35 -9.20 -2.18
C LEU A 200 9.86 -10.57 -1.72
N ILE A 201 10.93 -10.57 -0.95
CA ILE A 201 11.56 -11.75 -0.38
C ILE A 201 11.47 -11.66 1.13
N TYR A 202 11.10 -12.77 1.74
CA TYR A 202 11.27 -13.01 3.16
C TYR A 202 12.49 -13.90 3.37
N LYS A 203 13.35 -13.54 4.32
CA LYS A 203 14.49 -14.34 4.74
C LYS A 203 14.36 -14.59 6.23
N LYS A 204 14.48 -15.84 6.65
CA LYS A 204 14.59 -16.21 8.06
C LYS A 204 15.88 -16.99 8.28
N THR A 205 16.57 -16.65 9.36
CA THR A 205 17.67 -17.41 9.95
C THR A 205 17.23 -17.83 11.37
N PRO A 206 18.03 -18.60 12.12
CA PRO A 206 17.71 -18.93 13.51
C PRO A 206 17.55 -17.71 14.44
N HIS A 207 18.03 -16.53 14.06
CA HIS A 207 18.08 -15.35 14.92
C HIS A 207 17.35 -14.13 14.34
N ILE A 208 17.25 -14.04 13.02
CA ILE A 208 16.79 -12.84 12.33
C ILE A 208 15.74 -13.23 11.32
N MET A 209 14.71 -12.40 11.24
CA MET A 209 13.70 -12.47 10.22
C MET A 209 13.57 -11.10 9.57
N GLU A 210 13.70 -11.07 8.26
CA GLU A 210 13.71 -9.84 7.50
C GLU A 210 12.93 -9.97 6.20
N ARG A 211 12.55 -8.82 5.65
CA ARG A 211 11.89 -8.70 4.36
C ARG A 211 12.62 -7.66 3.52
N PHE A 212 12.81 -7.96 2.25
CA PHE A 212 13.46 -7.04 1.32
C PHE A 212 13.00 -7.28 -0.12
N PHE A 213 13.16 -6.28 -0.97
CA PHE A 213 12.96 -6.44 -2.41
C PHE A 213 14.27 -6.76 -3.13
N ILE A 214 14.20 -7.63 -4.15
CA ILE A 214 15.23 -7.68 -5.19
C ILE A 214 14.74 -6.85 -6.37
N ILE A 215 15.49 -5.84 -6.78
CA ILE A 215 15.09 -4.95 -7.88
C ILE A 215 15.67 -5.40 -9.23
N TRP A 216 14.93 -5.15 -10.33
CA TRP A 216 15.40 -5.42 -11.70
C TRP A 216 16.09 -4.23 -12.39
N TRP A 217 16.01 -3.04 -11.79
CA TRP A 217 16.47 -1.76 -12.34
C TRP A 217 17.75 -1.24 -11.67
#